data_AF-A0A3P5XC72-F1
#
_entry.id   AF-A0A3P5XC72-F1
#
_cell.length_a   1.000
_cell.length_b   1.000
_cell.length_c   1.000
_cell.angle_alpha   90.00
_cell.angle_beta   90.00
_cell.angle_gamma   90.00
#
_symmetry.space_group_name_H-M   'P 1'
#
loop_
_entity.id
_entity.type
_entity.pdbx_description
1 polymer ?
#
loop_
_entity_poly.entity_id
_entity_poly.type
_entity_poly.pdbx_seq_one_letter_code
_entity_poly.pdbx_strand_id
1 'polypeptide(L)'
;MWRLASILLLAACATAPDAPRVSSGSVSPRAVTLFADNVTARMSDGALCTAVREGRSGPWSATLSGCPHRWPVAVLRPSSRPRLPLVRSDADPWVTLGAPTGPLGFAPPR
;
A
#
# COMPACT_ATOMS: atom_id res chain seq x y z
N MET A 1 23.72 -21.05 -53.95
CA MET A 1 22.75 -21.46 -52.90
C MET A 1 23.33 -21.13 -51.52
N TRP A 2 23.30 -19.87 -51.02
CA TRP A 2 23.69 -19.55 -49.63
C TRP A 2 23.41 -18.08 -49.24
N ARG A 3 22.21 -17.53 -49.46
CA ARG A 3 21.93 -16.11 -49.14
C ARG A 3 20.60 -15.84 -48.44
N LEU A 4 20.05 -16.81 -47.71
CA LEU A 4 18.72 -16.67 -47.07
C LEU A 4 18.67 -17.11 -45.59
N ALA A 5 19.79 -17.19 -44.89
CA ALA A 5 19.86 -17.74 -43.53
C ALA A 5 20.14 -16.71 -42.42
N SER A 6 19.61 -15.48 -42.51
CA SER A 6 19.97 -14.39 -41.58
C SER A 6 18.80 -13.67 -40.88
N ILE A 7 17.55 -14.14 -40.95
CA ILE A 7 16.38 -13.34 -40.49
C ILE A 7 15.63 -13.94 -39.27
N LEU A 8 16.15 -14.93 -38.55
CA LEU A 8 15.35 -15.71 -37.58
C LEU A 8 15.76 -15.64 -36.09
N LEU A 9 16.44 -14.59 -35.63
CA LEU A 9 16.95 -14.54 -34.24
C LEU A 9 16.47 -13.38 -33.35
N LEU A 10 15.42 -12.63 -33.73
CA LEU A 10 14.97 -11.44 -32.99
C LEU A 10 13.67 -11.60 -32.16
N ALA A 11 13.19 -12.81 -31.88
CA ALA A 11 11.86 -13.01 -31.28
C ALA A 11 11.84 -13.77 -29.93
N ALA A 12 12.87 -13.66 -29.09
CA ALA A 12 12.97 -14.50 -27.87
C ALA A 12 13.32 -13.76 -26.57
N CYS A 13 12.91 -12.50 -26.38
CA CYS A 13 12.99 -11.82 -25.08
C CYS A 13 11.69 -11.07 -24.77
N ALA A 14 10.60 -11.80 -24.54
CA ALA A 14 9.37 -11.24 -24.00
C ALA A 14 8.69 -12.21 -23.03
N THR A 15 9.47 -12.86 -22.16
CA THR A 15 8.91 -13.55 -21.00
C THR A 15 8.87 -12.56 -19.85
N ALA A 16 7.89 -11.67 -19.87
CA ALA A 16 7.56 -10.89 -18.69
C ALA A 16 7.15 -11.88 -17.58
N PRO A 17 7.75 -11.82 -16.38
CA PRO A 17 7.30 -12.66 -15.28
C PRO A 17 5.83 -12.36 -15.00
N ASP A 18 5.01 -13.40 -14.93
CA ASP A 18 3.61 -13.33 -14.50
C ASP A 18 3.55 -12.49 -13.23
N ALA A 19 2.98 -11.28 -13.33
CA ALA A 19 2.70 -10.48 -12.16
C ALA A 19 1.78 -11.32 -11.26
N PRO A 20 2.09 -11.47 -9.96
CA PRO A 20 1.27 -12.27 -9.07
C PRO A 20 -0.18 -11.79 -9.14
N ARG A 21 -1.07 -12.68 -9.60
CA ARG A 21 -2.51 -12.41 -9.67
C ARG A 21 -2.99 -12.15 -8.24
N VAL A 22 -3.36 -10.90 -7.97
CA VAL A 22 -3.97 -10.51 -6.71
C VAL A 22 -5.24 -11.34 -6.53
N SER A 23 -5.28 -12.16 -5.49
CA SER A 23 -6.46 -12.97 -5.17
C SER A 23 -7.65 -12.04 -4.96
N SER A 24 -8.73 -12.27 -5.71
CA SER A 24 -9.95 -11.46 -5.73
C SER A 24 -10.80 -11.55 -4.45
N GLY A 25 -10.27 -12.13 -3.36
CA GLY A 25 -10.87 -12.03 -2.05
C GLY A 25 -10.89 -10.58 -1.58
N SER A 26 -11.91 -10.17 -0.82
CA SER A 26 -11.97 -8.83 -0.25
C SER A 26 -10.74 -8.59 0.65
N VAL A 27 -9.77 -7.83 0.15
CA VAL A 27 -8.55 -7.50 0.90
C VAL A 27 -8.90 -6.48 1.96
N SER A 28 -8.46 -6.73 3.19
CA SER A 28 -8.66 -5.85 4.33
C SER A 28 -7.37 -5.65 5.11
N PRO A 29 -7.17 -4.49 5.76
CA PRO A 29 -6.02 -4.25 6.61
C PRO A 29 -6.18 -5.03 7.93
N ARG A 30 -5.23 -5.91 8.24
CA ARG A 30 -5.17 -6.67 9.51
C ARG A 30 -4.50 -5.89 10.63
N ALA A 31 -3.52 -5.05 10.30
CA ALA A 31 -2.83 -4.21 11.26
C ALA A 31 -2.41 -2.90 10.61
N VAL A 32 -2.63 -1.78 11.30
CA VAL A 32 -2.19 -0.45 10.87
C VAL A 32 -1.29 0.11 11.96
N THR A 33 -0.14 0.66 11.58
CA THR A 33 0.79 1.30 12.52
C THR A 33 1.16 2.67 12.01
N LEU A 34 0.98 3.68 12.85
CA LEU A 34 1.42 5.05 12.61
C LEU A 34 2.81 5.25 13.22
N PHE A 35 3.71 5.81 12.42
CA PHE A 35 5.03 6.30 12.80
C PHE A 35 5.04 7.83 12.68
N ALA A 36 6.16 8.45 13.05
CA ALA A 36 6.33 9.90 12.90
C ALA A 36 6.13 10.38 11.45
N ASP A 37 6.72 9.65 10.50
CA ASP A 37 6.82 10.07 9.10
C ASP A 37 6.18 9.09 8.11
N ASN A 38 5.52 8.03 8.59
CA ASN A 38 4.84 7.10 7.72
C ASN A 38 3.69 6.36 8.43
N VAL A 39 2.87 5.71 7.62
CA VAL A 39 1.87 4.73 8.04
C VAL A 39 2.18 3.43 7.33
N THR A 40 2.12 2.32 8.06
CA THR A 40 2.18 0.97 7.48
C THR A 40 0.85 0.26 7.67
N ALA A 41 0.46 -0.53 6.68
CA ALA A 41 -0.71 -1.39 6.71
C ALA A 41 -0.32 -2.81 6.29
N ARG A 42 -0.49 -3.77 7.20
CA ARG A 42 -0.40 -5.21 6.86
C ARG A 42 -1.76 -5.67 6.39
N MET A 43 -1.82 -6.16 5.17
CA MET A 43 -3.04 -6.54 4.48
C MET A 43 -3.37 -8.02 4.73
N SER A 44 -4.61 -8.41 4.45
CA SER A 44 -5.12 -9.75 4.74
C SER A 44 -4.52 -10.84 3.85
N ASP A 45 -4.01 -10.45 2.69
CA ASP A 45 -3.25 -11.28 1.74
C ASP A 45 -1.74 -11.37 2.08
N GLY A 46 -1.31 -10.76 3.19
CA GLY A 46 0.07 -10.78 3.66
C GLY A 46 0.92 -9.62 3.16
N ALA A 47 0.44 -8.78 2.24
CA ALA A 47 1.20 -7.64 1.74
C ALA A 47 1.44 -6.59 2.85
N LEU A 48 2.62 -5.96 2.84
CA LEU A 48 2.94 -4.82 3.69
C LEU A 48 3.01 -3.56 2.83
N CYS A 49 2.08 -2.66 3.07
CA CYS A 49 1.97 -1.39 2.36
C CYS A 49 2.45 -0.24 3.23
N THR A 50 3.08 0.77 2.64
CA THR A 50 3.57 1.97 3.35
C THR A 50 3.14 3.24 2.64
N ALA A 51 2.66 4.22 3.41
CA ALA A 51 2.44 5.60 2.97
C ALA A 51 3.42 6.51 3.71
N VAL A 52 4.23 7.27 2.97
CA VAL A 52 5.29 8.13 3.52
C VAL A 52 4.83 9.58 3.50
N ARG A 53 5.16 10.31 4.55
CA ARG A 53 4.88 11.73 4.69
C ARG A 53 5.91 12.54 3.89
N GLU A 54 5.43 13.41 3.00
CA GLU A 54 6.31 14.30 2.22
C GLU A 54 6.61 15.65 2.92
N GLY A 55 5.75 16.07 3.87
CA GLY A 55 5.87 17.32 4.62
C GLY A 55 6.28 17.15 6.09
N ARG A 56 6.49 18.25 6.83
CA ARG A 56 7.03 18.21 8.20
C ARG A 56 6.03 18.44 9.33
N SER A 57 4.94 19.19 9.12
CA SER A 57 4.00 19.56 10.19
C SER A 57 2.54 19.29 9.81
N GLY A 58 1.71 19.06 10.84
CA GLY A 58 0.26 18.89 10.70
C GLY A 58 -0.22 17.60 10.04
N PRO A 59 -1.56 17.47 9.89
CA PRO A 59 -2.22 16.40 9.15
C PRO A 59 -1.67 16.28 7.73
N TRP A 60 -1.69 15.08 7.17
CA TRP A 60 -1.15 14.83 5.84
C TRP A 60 -1.85 13.68 5.13
N SER A 61 -1.72 13.64 3.81
CA SER A 61 -2.26 12.57 2.97
C SER A 61 -1.18 12.02 2.05
N ALA A 62 -1.27 10.74 1.73
CA ALA A 62 -0.39 10.07 0.77
C ALA A 62 -1.10 8.83 0.21
N THR A 63 -0.39 8.03 -0.59
CA THR A 63 -0.89 6.77 -1.14
C THR A 63 -0.04 5.61 -0.65
N LEU A 64 -0.69 4.49 -0.31
CA LEU A 64 0.01 3.25 -0.01
C LEU A 64 0.88 2.81 -1.20
N SER A 65 2.09 2.38 -0.90
CA SER A 65 3.12 1.97 -1.86
C SER A 65 3.92 0.79 -1.31
N GLY A 66 4.77 0.18 -2.14
CA GLY A 66 5.51 -1.04 -1.78
C GLY A 66 4.68 -2.32 -1.78
N CYS A 67 3.42 -2.25 -2.23
CA CYS A 67 2.50 -3.38 -2.34
C CYS A 67 1.53 -3.19 -3.53
N PRO A 68 0.74 -4.21 -3.91
CA PRO A 68 -0.28 -4.09 -4.96
C PRO A 68 -1.46 -3.14 -4.61
N HIS A 69 -1.64 -2.78 -3.33
CA HIS A 69 -2.78 -2.01 -2.84
C HIS A 69 -2.47 -0.51 -2.71
N ARG A 70 -2.78 0.26 -3.75
CA ARG A 70 -2.55 1.72 -3.80
C ARG A 70 -3.70 2.53 -3.17
N TRP A 71 -4.06 2.21 -1.93
CA TRP A 71 -5.16 2.92 -1.26
C TRP A 71 -4.69 4.31 -0.78
N PRO A 72 -5.52 5.36 -0.94
CA PRO A 72 -5.22 6.66 -0.34
C PRO A 72 -5.25 6.57 1.18
N VAL A 73 -4.38 7.33 1.83
CA VAL A 73 -4.21 7.42 3.28
C VAL A 73 -4.33 8.88 3.69
N ALA A 74 -5.12 9.16 4.72
CA ALA A 74 -5.11 10.45 5.39
C ALA A 74 -4.78 10.27 6.87
N VAL A 75 -3.76 10.98 7.35
CA VAL A 75 -3.38 11.07 8.75
C VAL A 75 -3.91 12.38 9.30
N LEU A 76 -5.02 12.27 10.02
CA LEU A 76 -5.76 13.38 10.64
C LEU A 76 -5.08 13.87 11.93
N ARG A 77 -4.45 12.94 12.66
CA ARG A 77 -3.69 13.24 13.89
C ARG A 77 -2.32 12.59 13.84
N PRO A 78 -1.27 13.35 13.47
CA PRO A 78 0.11 12.86 13.51
C PRO A 78 0.53 12.51 14.94
N SER A 79 1.54 11.64 15.05
CA SER A 79 2.16 11.28 16.32
C SER A 79 3.67 11.43 16.23
N SER A 80 4.32 11.86 17.31
CA SER A 80 5.79 11.81 17.43
C SER A 80 6.29 10.48 17.98
N ARG A 81 5.39 9.54 18.30
CA ARG A 81 5.78 8.23 18.82
C ARG A 81 6.55 7.45 17.75
N PRO A 82 7.63 6.74 18.13
CA PRO A 82 8.38 5.90 17.19
C PRO A 82 7.53 4.82 16.56
N ARG A 83 6.51 4.31 17.26
CA ARG A 83 5.59 3.29 16.76
C ARG A 83 4.27 3.36 17.52
N LEU A 84 3.17 3.53 16.81
CA LEU A 84 1.83 3.61 17.37
C LEU A 84 0.90 2.63 16.64
N PRO A 85 0.71 1.41 17.16
CA PRO A 85 -0.29 0.49 16.63
C PRO A 85 -1.68 1.12 16.73
N LEU A 86 -2.48 0.96 15.67
CA LEU A 86 -3.84 1.46 15.59
C LEU A 86 -4.83 0.31 15.47
N VAL A 87 -6.00 0.50 16.06
CA VAL A 87 -7.17 -0.38 15.98
C VAL A 87 -8.28 0.33 15.21
N ARG A 88 -9.25 -0.45 14.71
CA ARG A 88 -10.43 0.10 14.02
C ARG A 88 -11.20 1.06 14.92
N SER A 89 -11.51 2.24 14.38
CA SER A 89 -12.34 3.26 15.05
C SER A 89 -12.86 4.25 14.03
N ASP A 90 -14.19 4.27 13.83
CA ASP A 90 -14.84 5.20 12.91
C ASP A 90 -15.32 6.48 13.61
N ALA A 91 -15.44 6.47 14.94
CA ALA A 91 -15.96 7.61 15.71
C ALA A 91 -14.98 8.79 15.79
N ASP A 92 -13.68 8.50 15.90
CA ASP A 92 -12.64 9.53 16.01
C ASP A 92 -11.30 8.99 15.45
N PRO A 93 -11.18 8.83 14.12
CA PRO A 93 -9.99 8.24 13.50
C PRO A 93 -8.78 9.19 13.59
N TRP A 94 -7.60 8.63 13.80
CA TRP A 94 -6.31 9.29 13.61
C TRP A 94 -5.82 9.12 12.17
N VAL A 95 -6.13 7.96 11.58
CA VAL A 95 -5.76 7.59 10.21
C VAL A 95 -6.99 7.03 9.50
N THR A 96 -7.18 7.39 8.24
CA THR A 96 -8.15 6.77 7.34
C THR A 96 -7.46 6.11 6.16
N LEU A 97 -7.94 4.94 5.75
CA LEU A 97 -7.54 4.25 4.51
C LEU A 97 -8.73 4.20 3.56
N GLY A 98 -8.59 4.69 2.33
CA GLY A 98 -9.64 4.62 1.32
C GLY A 98 -9.64 3.27 0.59
N ALA A 99 -10.18 2.24 1.23
CA ALA A 99 -10.32 0.94 0.59
C ALA A 99 -11.38 0.96 -0.53
N PRO A 100 -11.35 0.02 -1.48
CA PRO A 100 -12.35 -0.09 -2.55
C PRO A 100 -13.79 -0.22 -2.05
N THR A 101 -13.98 -0.78 -0.85
CA THR A 101 -15.29 -0.94 -0.20
C THR A 101 -15.75 0.28 0.58
N GLY A 102 -14.91 1.32 0.70
CA GLY A 102 -15.18 2.53 1.47
C GLY A 102 -14.04 2.93 2.42
N PRO A 103 -14.10 4.14 2.99
CA PRO A 103 -13.10 4.64 3.93
C PRO A 103 -13.11 3.85 5.24
N LEU A 104 -11.92 3.63 5.79
CA LEU A 104 -11.66 2.79 6.94
C LEU A 104 -10.94 3.60 8.04
N GLY A 105 -11.58 3.81 9.19
CA GLY A 105 -11.00 4.58 10.30
C GLY A 105 -10.14 3.76 11.27
N PHE A 106 -9.03 4.34 11.73
CA PHE A 106 -8.12 3.75 12.71
C PHE A 106 -7.67 4.78 13.76
N ALA A 107 -7.60 4.36 15.03
CA ALA A 107 -7.15 5.17 16.15
C ALA A 107 -6.31 4.34 17.14
N PRO A 108 -5.54 4.97 18.05
CA PRO A 108 -4.87 4.26 19.13
C PRO A 108 -5.86 3.43 19.97
N PRO A 109 -5.44 2.28 20.49
CA PRO A 109 -6.25 1.56 21.47
C PRO A 109 -6.50 2.46 22.68
N ARG A 110 -7.73 2.41 23.21
CA ARG A 110 -8.09 3.09 24.46
C ARG A 110 -7.51 2.38 25.67
#